data_AF-A0A3C1A715-F1
#
_entry.id   AF-A0A3C1A715-F1
#
_cell.length_a   1.000
_cell.length_b   1.000
_cell.length_c   1.000
_cell.angle_alpha   90.00
_cell.angle_beta   90.00
_cell.angle_gamma   90.00
#
_symmetry.space_group_name_H-M   'P 1'
#
loop_
_entity.id
_entity.type
_entity.pdbx_description
1 polymer ?
#
loop_
_entity_poly.entity_id
_entity_poly.type
_entity_poly.pdbx_seq_one_letter_code
_entity_poly.pdbx_strand_id
1 'polypeptide(L)'
;MENLKPIKSINIRPAGSACQIRFGDLSGDGRMDFLFIKPDRVQDTRYFANSVVCATAFSADGELLWQIGDSEYDSPLVKGDIPAQIYDLDRDGKNEVILIMDGEILVLDGKSGEIKKKASLPDKFACDSITIADLEGTGYAQNILIKNKFSKMWALDFNLNIIWSFEGNLGHTPFVFDLNGDGKEEIIAGYNVLTSDGGLLWKADMPDHANSVCACLLSGETAPIVIFCGPFVRAYTANGEPLWQIDETAQSFCVAHFRENSAKEDILFMDSLSMFSASGEFLIQKNETVYLPQVLYNFDDTGKTYIVGHKKEDIVTTVFDGYMRTAYTLETFGNISCCDLLGDGHMQIIIFNNENLDIYSASYQDLSEPARPYMRQQPRQYYNASVYNLLPRSQFAEGYISDDFASQNILKWADSYANVYFHSSFAKVTRGEFIMLLISLLNLKEDFSDNFRDVSADTAYYQSVGTARALGIIENSDNFFHPDKEVTVAYANSVLDKLGIPKNFAFDENYTLSKQDLARLIISLKDE
;
A
#
# COMPACT_ATOMS: atom_id res chain seq x y z
N MET A 1 -6.53 27.67 -11.67
CA MET A 1 -6.38 27.42 -10.22
C MET A 1 -7.77 27.39 -9.66
N GLU A 2 -8.18 26.22 -9.21
CA GLU A 2 -9.49 25.98 -8.61
C GLU A 2 -9.32 25.89 -7.09
N ASN A 3 -10.21 26.56 -6.36
CA ASN A 3 -10.23 26.51 -4.91
C ASN A 3 -11.29 25.51 -4.47
N LEU A 4 -10.88 24.40 -3.88
CA LEU A 4 -11.78 23.31 -3.49
C LEU A 4 -12.26 23.51 -2.05
N LYS A 5 -13.50 23.07 -1.83
CA LYS A 5 -14.13 22.97 -0.51
C LYS A 5 -14.20 21.51 -0.09
N PRO A 6 -14.23 21.23 1.22
CA PRO A 6 -14.39 19.87 1.69
C PRO A 6 -15.76 19.33 1.23
N ILE A 7 -15.77 18.09 0.74
CA ILE A 7 -16.98 17.36 0.35
C ILE A 7 -17.65 16.71 1.56
N LYS A 8 -16.90 16.49 2.65
CA LYS A 8 -17.39 15.97 3.93
C LYS A 8 -16.47 16.47 5.05
N SER A 9 -17.07 16.78 6.20
CA SER A 9 -16.36 17.13 7.43
C SER A 9 -16.87 16.25 8.56
N ILE A 10 -15.95 15.63 9.29
CA ILE A 10 -16.23 14.66 10.36
C ILE A 10 -15.70 15.21 11.68
N ASN A 11 -16.50 15.12 12.74
CA ASN A 11 -16.07 15.48 14.09
C ASN A 11 -15.26 14.32 14.69
N ILE A 12 -13.99 14.59 14.98
CA ILE A 12 -13.03 13.63 15.54
C ILE A 12 -12.57 14.01 16.95
N ARG A 13 -13.23 14.98 17.61
CA ARG A 13 -12.94 15.36 19.00
C ARG A 13 -12.84 14.17 19.96
N PRO A 14 -13.66 13.09 19.86
CA PRO A 14 -13.53 11.96 20.75
C PRO A 14 -12.15 11.29 20.73
N ALA A 15 -11.39 11.37 19.63
CA ALA A 15 -10.03 10.84 19.54
C ALA A 15 -9.02 11.58 20.43
N GLY A 16 -9.35 12.80 20.84
CA GLY A 16 -8.43 13.69 21.53
C GLY A 16 -7.40 14.34 20.58
N SER A 17 -6.37 14.93 21.17
CA SER A 17 -5.35 15.71 20.47
C SER A 17 -4.09 14.91 20.10
N ALA A 18 -3.33 15.45 19.14
CA ALA A 18 -2.00 14.97 18.75
C ALA A 18 -1.94 13.53 18.21
N CYS A 19 -3.05 13.08 17.60
CA CYS A 19 -3.16 11.77 16.99
C CYS A 19 -2.50 11.71 15.61
N GLN A 20 -1.97 10.54 15.26
CA GLN A 20 -1.78 10.13 13.87
C GLN A 20 -3.00 9.35 13.39
N ILE A 21 -3.17 9.23 12.08
CA ILE A 21 -4.25 8.46 11.46
C ILE A 21 -3.72 7.21 10.75
N ARG A 22 -4.50 6.14 10.77
CA ARG A 22 -4.41 4.98 9.89
C ARG A 22 -5.75 4.80 9.18
N PHE A 23 -5.71 4.24 7.98
CA PHE A 23 -6.89 3.94 7.18
C PHE A 23 -6.99 2.44 7.02
N GLY A 24 -8.20 1.89 7.07
CA GLY A 24 -8.46 0.47 6.82
C GLY A 24 -9.94 0.19 6.96
N ASP A 25 -10.47 -0.81 6.24
CA ASP A 25 -11.87 -1.20 6.36
C ASP A 25 -12.07 -1.98 7.67
N LEU A 26 -12.47 -1.27 8.73
CA LEU A 26 -12.66 -1.83 10.08
C LEU A 26 -14.08 -2.39 10.24
N SER A 27 -15.05 -1.79 9.56
CA SER A 27 -16.47 -2.11 9.64
C SER A 27 -16.87 -3.32 8.78
N GLY A 28 -16.09 -3.60 7.75
CA GLY A 28 -16.28 -4.64 6.73
C GLY A 28 -17.26 -4.25 5.62
N ASP A 29 -17.48 -2.95 5.42
CA ASP A 29 -18.45 -2.43 4.46
C ASP A 29 -17.83 -2.10 3.09
N GLY A 30 -16.52 -2.25 2.93
CA GLY A 30 -15.79 -1.95 1.72
C GLY A 30 -15.29 -0.51 1.64
N ARG A 31 -15.54 0.36 2.62
CA ARG A 31 -14.98 1.73 2.70
C ARG A 31 -13.83 1.77 3.70
N MET A 32 -12.89 2.70 3.52
CA MET A 32 -11.82 2.89 4.49
C MET A 32 -12.34 3.67 5.69
N ASP A 33 -12.20 3.06 6.85
CA ASP A 33 -12.48 3.67 8.14
C ASP A 33 -11.23 4.36 8.70
N PHE A 34 -11.40 5.13 9.76
CA PHE A 34 -10.34 5.95 10.36
C PHE A 34 -9.95 5.43 11.73
N LEU A 35 -8.67 5.15 11.94
CA LEU A 35 -8.12 4.84 13.24
C LEU A 35 -7.18 5.96 13.68
N PHE A 36 -7.58 6.70 14.72
CA PHE A 36 -6.74 7.70 15.35
C PHE A 36 -5.92 7.06 16.46
N ILE A 37 -4.61 7.24 16.38
CA ILE A 37 -3.63 6.68 17.31
C ILE A 37 -2.95 7.81 18.06
N LYS A 38 -3.06 7.79 19.39
CA LYS A 38 -2.51 8.79 20.29
C LYS A 38 -1.26 8.23 20.98
N PRO A 39 -0.09 8.91 20.88
CA PRO A 39 1.15 8.43 21.48
C PRO A 39 1.28 8.84 22.95
N ASP A 40 2.07 8.10 23.73
CA ASP A 40 2.48 8.50 25.08
C ASP A 40 3.45 9.69 25.07
N ARG A 41 3.84 10.14 26.27
CA ARG A 41 4.94 11.09 26.46
C ARG A 41 6.19 10.35 26.92
N VAL A 42 7.25 10.48 26.14
CA VAL A 42 8.61 10.03 26.51
C VAL A 42 9.50 11.19 26.93
N GLN A 43 10.57 10.88 27.67
CA GLN A 43 11.52 11.89 28.16
C GLN A 43 12.25 12.61 27.03
N ASP A 44 12.65 11.87 25.99
CA ASP A 44 13.37 12.39 24.83
C ASP A 44 13.15 11.46 23.62
N THR A 45 12.42 11.96 22.61
CA THR A 45 12.08 11.21 21.41
C THR A 45 13.27 10.88 20.53
N ARG A 46 14.47 11.43 20.81
CA ARG A 46 15.72 11.03 20.15
C ARG A 46 16.22 9.67 20.61
N TYR A 47 15.84 9.23 21.81
CA TYR A 47 16.37 8.00 22.41
C TYR A 47 15.27 6.98 22.72
N PHE A 48 14.04 7.44 22.96
CA PHE A 48 12.92 6.60 23.35
C PHE A 48 11.82 6.61 22.30
N ALA A 49 11.25 5.43 22.09
CA ALA A 49 10.11 5.18 21.22
C ALA A 49 8.79 5.46 21.96
N ASN A 50 7.77 5.88 21.22
CA ASN A 50 6.45 6.15 21.79
C ASN A 50 5.56 4.91 21.73
N SER A 51 4.83 4.62 22.80
CA SER A 51 3.76 3.62 22.80
C SER A 51 2.40 4.28 22.52
N VAL A 52 1.40 3.48 22.14
CA VAL A 52 0.01 3.96 22.06
C VAL A 52 -0.58 4.11 23.46
N VAL A 53 -1.18 5.27 23.75
CA VAL A 53 -2.00 5.49 24.98
C VAL A 53 -3.49 5.48 24.71
N CYS A 54 -3.90 5.74 23.46
CA CYS A 54 -5.29 5.65 23.05
C CYS A 54 -5.38 5.31 21.56
N ALA A 55 -6.35 4.48 21.21
CA ALA A 55 -6.75 4.19 19.85
C ALA A 55 -8.25 4.38 19.72
N THR A 56 -8.69 5.16 18.72
CA THR A 56 -10.10 5.51 18.50
C THR A 56 -10.47 5.25 17.05
N ALA A 57 -11.42 4.34 16.83
CA ALA A 57 -11.89 3.97 15.50
C ALA A 57 -13.19 4.70 15.15
N PHE A 58 -13.27 5.23 13.95
CA PHE A 58 -14.47 5.82 13.37
C PHE A 58 -14.77 5.17 12.03
N SER A 59 -16.06 4.99 11.71
CA SER A 59 -16.45 4.60 10.36
C SER A 59 -16.12 5.69 9.34
N ALA A 60 -16.17 5.35 8.04
CA ALA A 60 -16.11 6.32 6.93
C ALA A 60 -17.16 7.44 7.04
N ASP A 61 -18.24 7.21 7.81
CA ASP A 61 -19.28 8.20 8.10
C ASP A 61 -19.01 9.07 9.33
N GLY A 62 -17.96 8.76 10.08
CA GLY A 62 -17.60 9.48 11.29
C GLY A 62 -18.33 8.99 12.54
N GLU A 63 -18.96 7.82 12.48
CA GLU A 63 -19.52 7.18 13.67
C GLU A 63 -18.39 6.57 14.49
N LEU A 64 -18.34 6.87 15.78
CA LEU A 64 -17.40 6.23 16.70
C LEU A 64 -17.73 4.73 16.80
N LEU A 65 -16.82 3.88 16.33
CA LEU A 65 -16.97 2.42 16.41
C LEU A 65 -16.58 1.91 17.80
N TRP A 66 -15.37 2.27 18.25
CA TRP A 66 -14.84 1.91 19.56
C TRP A 66 -13.66 2.81 19.93
N GLN A 67 -13.31 2.81 21.22
CA GLN A 67 -12.17 3.51 21.76
C GLN A 67 -11.55 2.68 22.89
N ILE A 68 -10.22 2.58 22.91
CA ILE A 68 -9.46 1.99 24.01
C ILE A 68 -8.38 2.97 24.48
N GLY A 69 -8.03 2.92 25.76
CA GLY A 69 -7.03 3.80 26.37
C GLY A 69 -7.58 5.16 26.80
N ASP A 70 -6.70 6.17 26.91
CA ASP A 70 -7.02 7.51 27.43
C ASP A 70 -6.86 8.60 26.35
N SER A 71 -7.99 9.02 25.76
CA SER A 71 -8.02 10.08 24.73
C SER A 71 -7.67 11.47 25.28
N GLU A 72 -7.83 11.68 26.59
CA GLU A 72 -7.56 12.94 27.29
C GLU A 72 -6.10 13.05 27.76
N TYR A 73 -5.28 12.01 27.55
CA TYR A 73 -3.87 12.03 27.87
C TYR A 73 -3.16 13.24 27.21
N ASP A 74 -2.28 13.92 27.95
CA ASP A 74 -1.51 15.05 27.44
C ASP A 74 -0.32 14.59 26.58
N SER A 75 -0.64 14.22 25.34
CA SER A 75 0.32 13.75 24.34
C SER A 75 1.02 14.91 23.62
N PRO A 76 2.34 14.82 23.39
CA PRO A 76 3.01 15.70 22.46
C PRO A 76 2.69 15.31 21.00
N LEU A 77 2.87 16.25 20.06
CA LEU A 77 2.96 15.90 18.64
C LEU A 77 4.23 15.08 18.39
N VAL A 78 4.08 13.88 17.84
CA VAL A 78 5.18 12.97 17.50
C VAL A 78 5.41 12.97 16.00
N LYS A 79 6.67 13.19 15.59
CA LYS A 79 7.09 13.21 14.19
C LYS A 79 7.50 11.83 13.64
N GLY A 80 7.73 10.86 14.52
CA GLY A 80 8.12 9.50 14.15
C GLY A 80 6.92 8.57 14.03
N ASP A 81 7.19 7.31 13.72
CA ASP A 81 6.15 6.29 13.71
C ASP A 81 5.58 6.02 15.11
N ILE A 82 4.34 5.55 15.12
CA ILE A 82 3.65 5.05 16.31
C ILE A 82 3.28 3.59 16.00
N PRO A 83 3.53 2.63 16.92
CA PRO A 83 3.39 1.20 16.66
C PRO A 83 1.92 0.78 16.57
N ALA A 84 1.28 1.05 15.44
CA ALA A 84 -0.08 0.67 15.13
C ALA A 84 -0.27 0.48 13.62
N GLN A 85 -0.84 -0.66 13.22
CA GLN A 85 -1.19 -1.02 11.85
C GLN A 85 -2.59 -1.63 11.79
N ILE A 86 -3.20 -1.62 10.60
CA ILE A 86 -4.47 -2.28 10.31
C ILE A 86 -4.22 -3.35 9.26
N TYR A 87 -4.59 -4.59 9.50
CA TYR A 87 -4.37 -5.70 8.57
C TYR A 87 -5.18 -6.94 8.96
N ASP A 88 -5.72 -7.66 7.97
CA ASP A 88 -6.26 -9.02 8.15
C ASP A 88 -5.10 -9.98 8.42
N LEU A 89 -4.76 -10.20 9.69
CA LEU A 89 -3.60 -11.00 10.07
C LEU A 89 -3.94 -12.50 10.08
N ASP A 90 -5.18 -12.88 10.37
CA ASP A 90 -5.60 -14.29 10.48
C ASP A 90 -6.29 -14.87 9.23
N ARG A 91 -6.45 -14.06 8.18
CA ARG A 91 -7.02 -14.40 6.87
C ARG A 91 -8.50 -14.75 6.92
N ASP A 92 -9.25 -14.22 7.88
CA ASP A 92 -10.70 -14.45 7.97
C ASP A 92 -11.52 -13.48 7.08
N GLY A 93 -10.84 -12.58 6.38
CA GLY A 93 -11.44 -11.53 5.56
C GLY A 93 -11.88 -10.32 6.36
N LYS A 94 -11.41 -10.18 7.62
CA LYS A 94 -11.62 -9.02 8.49
C LYS A 94 -10.29 -8.42 8.91
N ASN A 95 -10.21 -7.09 8.91
CA ASN A 95 -9.00 -6.42 9.41
C ASN A 95 -8.93 -6.47 10.94
N GLU A 96 -7.73 -6.74 11.45
CA GLU A 96 -7.35 -6.47 12.82
C GLU A 96 -6.67 -5.11 12.96
N VAL A 97 -6.68 -4.58 14.19
CA VAL A 97 -5.75 -3.52 14.60
C VAL A 97 -4.63 -4.16 15.41
N ILE A 98 -3.39 -4.02 14.93
CA ILE A 98 -2.18 -4.49 15.62
C ILE A 98 -1.47 -3.28 16.20
N LEU A 99 -1.34 -3.19 17.53
CA LEU A 99 -0.71 -2.04 18.19
C LEU A 99 0.07 -2.41 19.44
N ILE A 100 0.93 -1.49 19.90
CA ILE A 100 1.66 -1.64 21.17
C ILE A 100 1.15 -0.62 22.19
N MET A 101 0.62 -1.13 23.29
CA MET A 101 0.00 -0.37 24.39
C MET A 101 0.33 -1.05 25.71
N ASP A 102 0.61 -0.26 26.75
CA ASP A 102 0.86 -0.76 28.12
C ASP A 102 1.94 -1.86 28.25
N GLY A 103 2.95 -1.83 27.38
CA GLY A 103 4.05 -2.81 27.39
C GLY A 103 3.66 -4.19 26.83
N GLU A 104 2.53 -4.28 26.14
CA GLU A 104 2.07 -5.46 25.41
C GLU A 104 1.90 -5.11 23.92
N ILE A 105 2.14 -6.08 23.05
CA ILE A 105 1.59 -6.05 21.69
C ILE A 105 0.18 -6.64 21.73
N LEU A 106 -0.78 -5.95 21.13
CA LEU A 106 -2.20 -6.31 21.06
C LEU A 106 -2.60 -6.53 19.61
N VAL A 107 -3.43 -7.54 19.37
CA VAL A 107 -4.17 -7.76 18.12
C VAL A 107 -5.64 -7.68 18.45
N LEU A 108 -6.32 -6.67 17.92
CA LEU A 108 -7.71 -6.34 18.20
C LEU A 108 -8.58 -6.65 16.98
N ASP A 109 -9.80 -7.13 17.19
CA ASP A 109 -10.83 -7.17 16.15
C ASP A 109 -11.09 -5.75 15.64
N GLY A 110 -10.95 -5.51 14.33
CA GLY A 110 -11.02 -4.15 13.77
C GLY A 110 -12.37 -3.49 13.98
N LYS A 111 -13.47 -4.26 14.00
CA LYS A 111 -14.83 -3.73 14.11
C LYS A 111 -15.23 -3.35 15.54
N SER A 112 -14.79 -4.13 16.53
CA SER A 112 -15.21 -4.00 17.93
C SER A 112 -14.13 -3.49 18.88
N GLY A 113 -12.86 -3.58 18.51
CA GLY A 113 -11.73 -3.29 19.38
C GLY A 113 -11.50 -4.36 20.45
N GLU A 114 -12.20 -5.50 20.40
CA GLU A 114 -11.99 -6.61 21.32
C GLU A 114 -10.61 -7.25 21.11
N ILE A 115 -9.91 -7.53 22.20
CA ILE A 115 -8.57 -8.16 22.14
C ILE A 115 -8.72 -9.62 21.68
N LYS A 116 -8.23 -9.92 20.47
CA LYS A 116 -8.11 -11.30 19.92
C LYS A 116 -6.85 -11.99 20.44
N LYS A 117 -5.72 -11.29 20.47
CA LYS A 117 -4.44 -11.79 20.99
C LYS A 117 -3.65 -10.71 21.70
N LYS A 118 -2.77 -11.13 22.62
CA LYS A 118 -1.77 -10.24 23.21
C LYS A 118 -0.55 -11.01 23.71
N ALA A 119 0.59 -10.32 23.78
CA ALA A 119 1.81 -10.83 24.40
C ALA A 119 2.60 -9.68 25.02
N SER A 120 3.38 -9.97 26.06
CA SER A 120 4.34 -9.01 26.62
C SER A 120 5.45 -8.73 25.61
N LEU A 121 5.94 -7.49 25.57
CA LEU A 121 7.05 -7.13 24.71
C LEU A 121 8.34 -7.88 25.11
N PRO A 122 9.20 -8.27 24.14
CA PRO A 122 10.48 -8.91 24.41
C PRO A 122 11.49 -7.99 25.12
N ASP A 123 11.30 -6.68 24.97
CA ASP A 123 12.03 -5.62 25.65
C ASP A 123 11.07 -4.46 25.90
N LYS A 124 11.23 -3.75 27.03
CA LYS A 124 10.35 -2.64 27.43
C LYS A 124 10.32 -1.48 26.42
N PHE A 125 11.30 -1.39 25.53
CA PHE A 125 11.40 -0.36 24.50
C PHE A 125 11.12 -0.89 23.09
N ALA A 126 10.66 -2.13 22.93
CA ALA A 126 10.33 -2.72 21.63
C ALA A 126 9.01 -2.19 21.05
N CYS A 127 8.88 -0.86 20.97
CA CYS A 127 7.65 -0.14 20.64
C CYS A 127 7.85 1.01 19.63
N ASP A 128 8.92 1.02 18.83
CA ASP A 128 9.16 2.12 17.88
C ASP A 128 8.30 2.02 16.61
N SER A 129 8.15 0.82 16.07
CA SER A 129 7.32 0.55 14.90
C SER A 129 6.89 -0.92 14.82
N ILE A 130 5.88 -1.16 13.99
CA ILE A 130 5.37 -2.48 13.62
C ILE A 130 5.44 -2.58 12.10
N THR A 131 6.08 -3.63 11.59
CA THR A 131 6.10 -3.97 10.17
C THR A 131 5.59 -5.41 10.00
N ILE A 132 4.62 -5.62 9.13
CA ILE A 132 4.04 -6.93 8.79
C ILE A 132 4.75 -7.47 7.55
N ALA A 133 5.15 -8.75 7.57
CA ALA A 133 5.98 -9.35 6.53
C ALA A 133 5.63 -10.82 6.26
N ASP A 134 5.94 -11.29 5.05
CA ASP A 134 5.89 -12.70 4.64
C ASP A 134 7.30 -13.31 4.67
N LEU A 135 7.81 -13.57 5.88
CA LEU A 135 9.15 -14.15 6.07
C LEU A 135 9.17 -15.65 5.75
N GLU A 136 8.02 -16.30 5.86
CA GLU A 136 7.87 -17.72 5.58
C GLU A 136 7.67 -18.01 4.09
N GLY A 137 7.32 -16.98 3.33
CA GLY A 137 7.04 -17.05 1.90
C GLY A 137 5.81 -17.90 1.64
N THR A 138 4.70 -17.57 2.30
CA THR A 138 3.39 -18.22 2.15
C THR A 138 2.49 -17.53 1.13
N GLY A 139 2.95 -16.42 0.54
CA GLY A 139 2.18 -15.54 -0.34
C GLY A 139 1.28 -14.58 0.41
N TYR A 140 1.45 -14.44 1.73
CA TYR A 140 0.62 -13.62 2.59
C TYR A 140 1.35 -13.35 3.90
N ALA A 141 1.43 -12.08 4.27
CA ALA A 141 2.24 -11.64 5.39
C ALA A 141 1.57 -12.00 6.72
N GLN A 142 2.24 -12.75 7.59
CA GLN A 142 1.73 -13.07 8.93
C GLN A 142 2.78 -12.94 10.03
N ASN A 143 4.02 -12.63 9.65
CA ASN A 143 5.09 -12.36 10.59
C ASN A 143 5.06 -10.87 10.96
N ILE A 144 5.43 -10.57 12.20
CA ILE A 144 5.43 -9.19 12.72
C ILE A 144 6.85 -8.84 13.16
N LEU A 145 7.40 -7.76 12.62
CA LEU A 145 8.63 -7.16 13.08
C LEU A 145 8.29 -6.03 14.07
N ILE A 146 8.88 -6.10 15.25
CA ILE A 146 8.87 -5.01 16.24
C ILE A 146 10.30 -4.64 16.58
N LYS A 147 10.54 -3.37 16.92
CA LYS A 147 11.89 -2.90 17.25
C LYS A 147 11.88 -1.86 18.35
N ASN A 148 13.04 -1.71 18.98
CA ASN A 148 13.36 -0.50 19.70
C ASN A 148 13.85 0.58 18.75
N LYS A 149 14.09 1.79 19.26
CA LYS A 149 14.48 2.97 18.47
C LYS A 149 15.48 2.66 17.34
N PHE A 150 16.66 2.17 17.68
CA PHE A 150 17.77 2.10 16.71
C PHE A 150 18.63 0.84 16.76
N SER A 151 18.53 -0.01 17.79
CA SER A 151 19.57 -1.00 18.08
C SER A 151 19.14 -2.46 17.96
N LYS A 152 17.85 -2.77 18.16
CA LYS A 152 17.37 -4.16 18.21
C LYS A 152 15.96 -4.32 17.65
N MET A 153 15.79 -5.38 16.87
CA MET A 153 14.53 -5.80 16.26
C MET A 153 14.27 -7.27 16.57
N TRP A 154 13.00 -7.63 16.65
CA TRP A 154 12.51 -8.99 16.86
C TRP A 154 11.50 -9.30 15.78
N ALA A 155 11.62 -10.50 15.20
CA ALA A 155 10.58 -11.07 14.38
C ALA A 155 9.71 -12.00 15.22
N LEU A 156 8.41 -11.87 15.05
CA LEU A 156 7.38 -12.65 15.72
C LEU A 156 6.62 -13.50 14.68
N ASP A 157 6.21 -14.69 15.08
CA ASP A 157 5.23 -15.48 14.34
C ASP A 157 3.80 -14.94 14.53
N PHE A 158 2.83 -15.53 13.82
CA PHE A 158 1.39 -15.24 13.96
C PHE A 158 0.86 -15.36 15.40
N ASN A 159 1.52 -16.16 16.24
CA ASN A 159 1.15 -16.38 17.64
C ASN A 159 1.89 -15.47 18.60
N LEU A 160 2.60 -14.45 18.09
CA LEU A 160 3.39 -13.48 18.85
C LEU A 160 4.61 -14.10 19.56
N ASN A 161 5.05 -15.30 19.15
CA ASN A 161 6.29 -15.89 19.64
C ASN A 161 7.47 -15.31 18.87
N ILE A 162 8.55 -14.99 19.59
CA ILE A 162 9.80 -14.56 18.97
C ILE A 162 10.40 -15.74 18.19
N ILE A 163 10.60 -15.56 16.89
CA ILE A 163 11.29 -16.53 16.04
C ILE A 163 12.79 -16.24 15.94
N TRP A 164 13.16 -14.95 15.86
CA TRP A 164 14.55 -14.49 15.89
C TRP A 164 14.65 -13.02 16.29
N SER A 165 15.88 -12.54 16.55
CA SER A 165 16.16 -11.13 16.80
C SER A 165 17.45 -10.69 16.13
N PHE A 166 17.54 -9.43 15.75
CA PHE A 166 18.71 -8.82 15.12
C PHE A 166 19.16 -7.56 15.87
N GLU A 167 20.47 -7.40 16.03
CA GLU A 167 21.10 -6.20 16.63
C GLU A 167 21.96 -5.48 15.59
N GLY A 168 21.75 -4.17 15.44
CA GLY A 168 22.45 -3.34 14.46
C GLY A 168 21.94 -1.90 14.48
N ASN A 169 22.43 -1.04 13.58
CA ASN A 169 21.84 0.29 13.38
C ASN A 169 20.64 0.17 12.43
N LEU A 170 19.43 0.27 12.98
CA LEU A 170 18.19 -0.09 12.30
C LEU A 170 17.45 1.06 11.64
N GLY A 171 17.99 2.29 11.65
CA GLY A 171 17.28 3.48 11.16
C GLY A 171 15.91 3.65 11.83
N HIS A 172 14.93 4.19 11.11
CA HIS A 172 13.55 4.38 11.61
C HIS A 172 12.70 3.11 11.49
N THR A 173 12.03 2.88 10.36
CA THR A 173 11.12 1.73 10.22
C THR A 173 11.70 0.71 9.24
N PRO A 174 11.68 -0.59 9.58
CA PRO A 174 12.09 -1.63 8.64
C PRO A 174 11.16 -1.65 7.43
N PHE A 175 11.75 -1.81 6.25
CA PHE A 175 11.04 -2.05 5.01
C PHE A 175 11.24 -3.50 4.61
N VAL A 176 10.19 -4.13 4.08
CA VAL A 176 10.27 -5.53 3.64
C VAL A 176 10.06 -5.60 2.13
N PHE A 177 10.70 -6.54 1.44
CA PHE A 177 10.54 -6.72 0.00
C PHE A 177 11.16 -8.06 -0.41
N ASP A 178 10.50 -8.82 -1.28
CA ASP A 178 11.13 -9.99 -1.91
C ASP A 178 12.17 -9.51 -2.94
N LEU A 179 13.43 -9.41 -2.52
CA LEU A 179 14.50 -8.82 -3.33
C LEU A 179 15.05 -9.83 -4.35
N ASN A 180 14.91 -11.13 -4.06
CA ASN A 180 15.55 -12.19 -4.81
C ASN A 180 14.57 -13.07 -5.63
N GLY A 181 13.26 -12.91 -5.41
CA GLY A 181 12.19 -13.59 -6.13
C GLY A 181 11.90 -15.02 -5.63
N ASP A 182 12.34 -15.40 -4.42
CA ASP A 182 12.07 -16.73 -3.84
C ASP A 182 10.70 -16.82 -3.15
N GLY A 183 9.96 -15.72 -3.11
CA GLY A 183 8.66 -15.60 -2.49
C GLY A 183 8.70 -15.28 -1.00
N LYS A 184 9.88 -15.11 -0.39
CA LYS A 184 10.06 -14.63 0.98
C LYS A 184 10.52 -13.18 0.95
N GLU A 185 10.08 -12.41 1.94
CA GLU A 185 10.51 -11.01 2.02
C GLU A 185 11.83 -10.87 2.81
N GLU A 186 12.81 -10.22 2.18
CA GLU A 186 13.98 -9.68 2.84
C GLU A 186 13.60 -8.45 3.68
N ILE A 187 14.41 -8.15 4.70
CA ILE A 187 14.23 -7.01 5.59
C ILE A 187 15.34 -5.99 5.39
N ILE A 188 14.96 -4.75 5.08
CA ILE A 188 15.83 -3.59 4.99
C ILE A 188 15.63 -2.76 6.26
N ALA A 189 16.58 -2.86 7.19
CA ALA A 189 16.54 -2.18 8.49
C ALA A 189 17.76 -1.28 8.66
N GLY A 190 17.56 0.03 8.51
CA GLY A 190 18.65 1.00 8.43
C GLY A 190 19.45 0.78 7.15
N TYR A 191 20.77 0.57 7.29
CA TYR A 191 21.63 0.21 6.16
C TYR A 191 21.86 -1.31 6.03
N ASN A 192 21.18 -2.12 6.83
CA ASN A 192 21.34 -3.57 6.81
C ASN A 192 20.23 -4.18 5.95
N VAL A 193 20.60 -5.10 5.06
CA VAL A 193 19.66 -5.95 4.34
C VAL A 193 19.81 -7.36 4.87
N LEU A 194 18.71 -7.93 5.34
CA LEU A 194 18.64 -9.20 6.04
C LEU A 194 17.81 -10.20 5.24
N THR A 195 18.17 -11.47 5.32
CA THR A 195 17.31 -12.59 4.93
C THR A 195 16.05 -12.63 5.79
N SER A 196 15.03 -13.34 5.31
CA SER A 196 13.79 -13.62 6.05
C SER A 196 13.98 -14.31 7.41
N ASP A 197 15.09 -15.01 7.64
CA ASP A 197 15.45 -15.64 8.92
C ASP A 197 16.36 -14.76 9.82
N GLY A 198 16.57 -13.49 9.44
CA GLY A 198 17.29 -12.49 10.24
C GLY A 198 18.81 -12.50 10.06
N GLY A 199 19.34 -13.28 9.12
CA GLY A 199 20.75 -13.27 8.74
C GLY A 199 21.12 -12.02 7.93
N LEU A 200 22.30 -11.44 8.16
CA LEU A 200 22.78 -10.31 7.37
C LEU A 200 23.19 -10.76 5.96
N LEU A 201 22.52 -10.25 4.92
CA LEU A 201 22.91 -10.45 3.52
C LEU A 201 24.04 -9.50 3.14
N TRP A 202 23.79 -8.20 3.28
CA TRP A 202 24.76 -7.15 3.00
C TRP A 202 24.40 -5.88 3.76
N LYS A 203 25.35 -4.93 3.77
CA LYS A 203 25.20 -3.64 4.43
C LYS A 203 25.63 -2.52 3.50
N ALA A 204 24.80 -1.50 3.33
CA ALA A 204 25.15 -0.32 2.56
C ALA A 204 26.32 0.43 3.22
N ASP A 205 27.32 0.79 2.42
CA ASP A 205 28.43 1.65 2.84
C ASP A 205 28.00 3.12 2.86
N MET A 206 27.32 3.48 3.96
CA MET A 206 26.73 4.79 4.20
C MET A 206 27.08 5.25 5.64
N PRO A 207 27.40 6.54 5.85
CA PRO A 207 27.59 7.08 7.19
C PRO A 207 26.27 7.30 7.94
N ASP A 208 26.37 7.44 9.26
CA ASP A 208 25.24 7.74 10.17
C ASP A 208 24.14 6.65 10.18
N HIS A 209 22.87 7.02 10.29
CA HIS A 209 21.70 6.16 10.20
C HIS A 209 20.87 6.51 8.96
N ALA A 210 20.11 5.53 8.44
CA ALA A 210 19.17 5.77 7.36
C ALA A 210 17.93 6.49 7.89
N ASN A 211 17.52 7.56 7.19
CA ASN A 211 16.28 8.28 7.47
C ASN A 211 15.07 7.55 6.85
N SER A 212 15.21 7.13 5.60
CA SER A 212 14.16 6.47 4.83
C SER A 212 14.79 5.43 3.90
N VAL A 213 14.08 4.34 3.68
CA VAL A 213 14.51 3.25 2.81
C VAL A 213 13.35 2.79 1.95
N CYS A 214 13.66 2.37 0.73
CA CYS A 214 12.69 1.77 -0.18
C CYS A 214 13.35 0.69 -1.02
N ALA A 215 12.61 -0.36 -1.34
CA ALA A 215 12.92 -1.24 -2.45
C ALA A 215 11.78 -1.24 -3.46
N CYS A 216 12.12 -1.26 -4.75
CA CYS A 216 11.14 -1.22 -5.82
C CYS A 216 11.72 -1.80 -7.12
N LEU A 217 10.82 -2.29 -7.98
CA LEU A 217 11.14 -2.61 -9.37
C LEU A 217 10.78 -1.38 -10.23
N LEU A 218 11.79 -0.71 -10.79
CA LEU A 218 11.57 0.42 -11.67
C LEU A 218 11.08 -0.05 -13.05
N SER A 219 10.30 0.80 -13.72
CA SER A 219 9.80 0.52 -15.07
C SER A 219 10.93 0.20 -16.05
N GLY A 220 10.79 -0.95 -16.72
CA GLY A 220 11.76 -1.47 -17.68
C GLY A 220 12.95 -2.20 -17.08
N GLU A 221 13.06 -2.31 -15.76
CA GLU A 221 14.07 -3.12 -15.09
C GLU A 221 13.58 -4.57 -14.89
N THR A 222 14.53 -5.50 -14.76
CA THR A 222 14.25 -6.94 -14.53
C THR A 222 14.54 -7.39 -13.11
N ALA A 223 15.15 -6.52 -12.31
CA ALA A 223 15.52 -6.78 -10.92
C ALA A 223 15.21 -5.54 -10.07
N PRO A 224 14.81 -5.73 -8.81
CA PRO A 224 14.55 -4.61 -7.92
C PRO A 224 15.84 -3.88 -7.54
N ILE A 225 15.67 -2.61 -7.16
CA ILE A 225 16.71 -1.78 -6.58
C ILE A 225 16.36 -1.42 -5.14
N VAL A 226 17.38 -1.13 -4.35
CA VAL A 226 17.25 -0.62 -2.98
C VAL A 226 17.80 0.79 -2.91
N ILE A 227 17.00 1.74 -2.42
CA ILE A 227 17.37 3.15 -2.29
C ILE A 227 17.40 3.50 -0.80
N PHE A 228 18.53 4.04 -0.34
CA PHE A 228 18.71 4.54 1.02
C PHE A 228 18.81 6.06 1.02
N CYS A 229 18.12 6.70 1.96
CA CYS A 229 18.25 8.12 2.26
C CYS A 229 18.94 8.35 3.60
N GLY A 230 19.82 9.33 3.63
CA GLY A 230 20.58 9.74 4.79
C GLY A 230 21.29 11.06 4.49
N PRO A 231 22.59 11.20 4.83
CA PRO A 231 23.38 12.38 4.46
C PRO A 231 23.43 12.64 2.95
N PHE A 232 23.29 11.60 2.15
CA PHE A 232 23.06 11.61 0.70
C PHE A 232 22.13 10.45 0.34
N VAL A 233 21.64 10.42 -0.90
CA VAL A 233 20.76 9.34 -1.38
C VAL A 233 21.53 8.44 -2.34
N ARG A 234 21.43 7.12 -2.17
CA ARG A 234 22.15 6.17 -3.01
C ARG A 234 21.32 4.94 -3.31
N ALA A 235 21.36 4.49 -4.56
CA ALA A 235 20.75 3.26 -5.01
C ALA A 235 21.76 2.12 -5.10
N TYR A 236 21.26 0.93 -4.84
CA TYR A 236 21.97 -0.34 -4.89
C TYR A 236 21.13 -1.35 -5.66
N THR A 237 21.80 -2.33 -6.27
CA THR A 237 21.14 -3.56 -6.73
C THR A 237 20.60 -4.35 -5.53
N ALA A 238 19.69 -5.30 -5.77
CA ALA A 238 19.24 -6.27 -4.77
C ALA A 238 20.39 -6.98 -4.01
N ASN A 239 21.55 -7.15 -4.66
CA ASN A 239 22.71 -7.83 -4.10
C ASN A 239 23.72 -6.88 -3.43
N GLY A 240 23.42 -5.58 -3.32
CA GLY A 240 24.26 -4.62 -2.60
C GLY A 240 25.38 -3.97 -3.42
N GLU A 241 25.38 -4.12 -4.75
CA GLU A 241 26.28 -3.36 -5.63
C GLU A 241 25.75 -1.93 -5.84
N PRO A 242 26.57 -0.88 -5.65
CA PRO A 242 26.14 0.51 -5.82
C PRO A 242 25.82 0.84 -7.28
N LEU A 243 24.76 1.60 -7.51
CA LEU A 243 24.30 2.01 -8.85
C LEU A 243 24.58 3.48 -9.13
N TRP A 244 23.96 4.36 -8.36
CA TRP A 244 24.07 5.82 -8.50
C TRP A 244 23.91 6.51 -7.15
N GLN A 245 24.32 7.78 -7.09
CA GLN A 245 24.24 8.62 -5.90
C GLN A 245 23.77 10.03 -6.25
N ILE A 246 22.98 10.61 -5.35
CA ILE A 246 22.56 12.01 -5.36
C ILE A 246 23.17 12.68 -4.12
N ASP A 247 23.99 13.70 -4.35
CA ASP A 247 24.69 14.48 -3.31
C ASP A 247 23.79 15.54 -2.66
N GLU A 248 22.58 15.14 -2.24
CA GLU A 248 21.64 15.94 -1.49
C GLU A 248 21.08 15.12 -0.32
N THR A 249 21.00 15.74 0.86
CA THR A 249 20.42 15.12 2.05
C THR A 249 18.90 15.08 1.92
N ALA A 250 18.30 13.93 2.24
CA ALA A 250 16.86 13.77 2.27
C ALA A 250 16.42 13.06 3.57
N GLN A 251 15.27 13.47 4.11
CA GLN A 251 14.65 12.81 5.26
C GLN A 251 13.69 11.71 4.82
N SER A 252 12.99 11.93 3.71
CA SER A 252 12.10 10.96 3.08
C SER A 252 11.98 11.26 1.59
N PHE A 253 11.59 10.26 0.82
CA PHE A 253 11.42 10.38 -0.62
C PHE A 253 10.25 9.51 -1.07
N CYS A 254 9.76 9.75 -2.27
CA CYS A 254 8.78 8.93 -2.94
C CYS A 254 9.24 8.64 -4.37
N VAL A 255 9.02 7.41 -4.82
CA VAL A 255 9.23 7.00 -6.22
C VAL A 255 7.86 6.93 -6.89
N ALA A 256 7.62 7.72 -7.92
CA ALA A 256 6.34 7.73 -8.64
C ALA A 256 6.49 8.37 -10.02
N HIS A 257 5.50 8.20 -10.88
CA HIS A 257 5.43 8.98 -12.11
C HIS A 257 4.77 10.33 -11.87
N PHE A 258 5.59 11.35 -11.61
CA PHE A 258 5.13 12.72 -11.41
C PHE A 258 4.92 13.46 -12.73
N ARG A 259 5.83 13.28 -13.69
CA ARG A 259 5.80 14.00 -14.97
C ARG A 259 5.07 13.21 -16.06
N GLU A 260 4.16 13.91 -16.74
CA GLU A 260 3.53 13.40 -17.96
C GLU A 260 4.60 13.08 -19.02
N ASN A 261 4.45 11.94 -19.71
CA ASN A 261 5.34 11.45 -20.76
C ASN A 261 6.74 10.97 -20.31
N SER A 262 6.98 10.75 -19.01
CA SER A 262 8.18 10.02 -18.57
C SER A 262 7.97 8.52 -18.69
N ALA A 263 8.88 7.83 -19.40
CA ALA A 263 8.86 6.37 -19.53
C ALA A 263 9.27 5.63 -18.24
N LYS A 264 9.92 6.33 -17.30
CA LYS A 264 10.33 5.82 -15.99
C LYS A 264 9.79 6.68 -14.88
N GLU A 265 9.74 6.11 -13.68
CA GLU A 265 9.41 6.80 -12.44
C GLU A 265 10.43 7.93 -12.16
N ASP A 266 9.98 8.94 -11.44
CA ASP A 266 10.79 10.01 -10.88
C ASP A 266 10.96 9.77 -9.37
N ILE A 267 12.01 10.36 -8.79
CA ILE A 267 12.34 10.29 -7.37
C ILE A 267 12.18 11.69 -6.78
N LEU A 268 11.23 11.86 -5.86
CA LEU A 268 10.96 13.14 -5.21
C LEU A 268 11.43 13.10 -3.76
N PHE A 269 12.32 14.02 -3.37
CA PHE A 269 12.67 14.24 -1.98
C PHE A 269 11.59 15.10 -1.33
N MET A 270 10.96 14.59 -0.28
CA MET A 270 9.75 15.20 0.27
C MET A 270 10.08 16.47 1.06
N ASP A 271 11.20 16.52 1.75
CA ASP A 271 11.57 17.66 2.60
C ASP A 271 12.07 18.89 1.81
N SER A 272 12.72 18.68 0.67
CA SER A 272 13.23 19.76 -0.20
C SER A 272 12.38 19.99 -1.45
N LEU A 273 11.46 19.07 -1.78
CA LEU A 273 10.74 18.99 -3.05
C LEU A 273 11.67 19.10 -4.28
N SER A 274 12.87 18.50 -4.16
CA SER A 274 13.79 18.24 -5.26
C SER A 274 13.40 16.94 -5.96
N MET A 275 13.24 16.98 -7.27
CA MET A 275 12.87 15.83 -8.09
C MET A 275 14.03 15.42 -9.01
N PHE A 276 14.26 14.12 -9.09
CA PHE A 276 15.30 13.47 -9.85
C PHE A 276 14.72 12.38 -10.75
N SER A 277 15.43 12.01 -11.82
CA SER A 277 15.06 10.86 -12.63
C SER A 277 15.33 9.54 -11.87
N ALA A 278 14.77 8.43 -12.37
CA ALA A 278 15.12 7.07 -11.93
C ALA A 278 16.64 6.75 -11.92
N SER A 279 17.46 7.50 -12.68
CA SER A 279 18.92 7.36 -12.72
C SER A 279 19.67 8.37 -11.84
N GLY A 280 18.95 9.17 -11.04
CA GLY A 280 19.52 10.14 -10.12
C GLY A 280 19.89 11.49 -10.73
N GLU A 281 19.42 11.80 -11.94
CA GLU A 281 19.68 13.11 -12.56
C GLU A 281 18.70 14.17 -12.04
N PHE A 282 19.20 15.33 -11.64
CA PHE A 282 18.35 16.44 -11.18
C PHE A 282 17.40 16.92 -12.30
N LEU A 283 16.13 17.13 -11.95
CA LEU A 283 15.10 17.58 -12.88
C LEU A 283 14.56 18.97 -12.54
N ILE A 284 14.01 19.13 -11.34
CA ILE A 284 13.37 20.37 -10.89
C ILE A 284 13.30 20.40 -9.36
N GLN A 285 13.26 21.59 -8.78
CA GLN A 285 13.04 21.78 -7.35
C GLN A 285 11.99 22.87 -7.12
N LYS A 286 11.17 22.70 -6.08
CA LYS A 286 10.32 23.78 -5.57
C LYS A 286 11.15 24.73 -4.69
N ASN A 287 11.18 26.01 -5.05
CA ASN A 287 11.92 27.02 -4.27
C ASN A 287 11.19 27.53 -3.02
N GLU A 288 9.88 27.28 -2.90
CA GLU A 288 9.05 27.71 -1.77
C GLU A 288 9.02 26.62 -0.70
N THR A 289 8.92 27.02 0.58
CA THR A 289 8.84 26.03 1.66
C THR A 289 7.44 25.42 1.72
N VAL A 290 7.35 24.10 1.59
CA VAL A 290 6.10 23.35 1.71
C VAL A 290 6.18 22.41 2.91
N TYR A 291 5.25 22.54 3.86
CA TYR A 291 5.17 21.67 5.02
C TYR A 291 4.21 20.49 4.80
N LEU A 292 4.55 19.36 5.41
CA LEU A 292 3.77 18.12 5.37
C LEU A 292 3.40 17.66 3.95
N PRO A 293 4.35 17.63 3.00
CA PRO A 293 4.02 17.19 1.66
C PRO A 293 3.59 15.72 1.66
N GLN A 294 2.55 15.42 0.90
CA GLN A 294 2.03 14.08 0.66
C GLN A 294 1.87 13.86 -0.85
N VAL A 295 2.09 12.62 -1.28
CA VAL A 295 1.91 12.21 -2.69
C VAL A 295 0.50 11.67 -2.87
N LEU A 296 -0.14 12.07 -3.95
CA LEU A 296 -1.54 11.83 -4.23
C LEU A 296 -1.67 11.43 -5.71
N TYR A 297 -2.13 10.21 -5.99
CA TYR A 297 -2.34 9.76 -7.36
C TYR A 297 -3.83 9.76 -7.72
N ASN A 298 -4.13 10.15 -8.96
CA ASN A 298 -5.47 10.16 -9.55
C ASN A 298 -6.53 10.93 -8.74
N PHE A 299 -6.18 12.14 -8.29
CA PHE A 299 -7.08 13.00 -7.50
C PHE A 299 -8.24 13.62 -8.30
N ASP A 300 -8.02 13.85 -9.59
CA ASP A 300 -8.89 14.58 -10.51
C ASP A 300 -9.28 13.73 -11.73
N ASP A 301 -9.19 12.41 -11.60
CA ASP A 301 -9.55 11.42 -12.61
C ASP A 301 -8.70 11.50 -13.90
N THR A 302 -7.53 12.14 -13.83
CA THR A 302 -6.62 12.27 -14.97
C THR A 302 -5.50 11.22 -15.00
N GLY A 303 -5.43 10.33 -13.99
CA GLY A 303 -4.32 9.38 -13.82
C GLY A 303 -2.99 10.04 -13.46
N LYS A 304 -2.99 11.30 -13.03
CA LYS A 304 -1.77 12.05 -12.67
C LYS A 304 -1.38 11.88 -11.21
N THR A 305 -0.08 11.99 -10.95
CA THR A 305 0.47 12.11 -9.59
C THR A 305 0.67 13.58 -9.24
N TYR A 306 0.10 13.96 -8.10
CA TYR A 306 0.16 15.28 -7.49
C TYR A 306 0.91 15.25 -6.16
N ILE A 307 1.29 16.43 -5.70
CA ILE A 307 1.90 16.67 -4.39
C ILE A 307 1.01 17.67 -3.66
N VAL A 308 0.48 17.32 -2.50
CA VAL A 308 -0.26 18.27 -1.65
C VAL A 308 0.59 18.67 -0.45
N GLY A 309 0.57 19.95 -0.07
CA GLY A 309 1.24 20.41 1.13
C GLY A 309 0.89 21.85 1.51
N HIS A 310 1.32 22.26 2.70
CA HIS A 310 1.09 23.61 3.22
C HIS A 310 2.16 24.56 2.73
N LYS A 311 1.82 25.46 1.80
CA LYS A 311 2.76 26.47 1.33
C LYS A 311 2.95 27.54 2.41
N LYS A 312 4.18 27.69 2.90
CA LYS A 312 4.50 28.55 4.05
C LYS A 312 4.20 30.03 3.80
N GLU A 313 4.52 30.51 2.62
CA GLU A 313 4.53 31.93 2.26
C GLU A 313 3.12 32.53 2.25
N ASP A 314 2.15 31.75 1.79
CA ASP A 314 0.75 32.17 1.65
C ASP A 314 -0.18 31.51 2.68
N ILE A 315 0.35 30.62 3.53
CA ILE A 315 -0.39 29.83 4.53
C ILE A 315 -1.62 29.17 3.89
N VAL A 316 -1.39 28.50 2.77
CA VAL A 316 -2.45 27.88 1.97
C VAL A 316 -2.06 26.45 1.63
N THR A 317 -3.00 25.54 1.84
CA THR A 317 -2.83 24.16 1.39
C THR A 317 -2.94 24.14 -0.12
N THR A 318 -1.90 23.62 -0.77
CA THR A 318 -1.73 23.70 -2.22
C THR A 318 -1.48 22.31 -2.77
N VAL A 319 -2.16 21.99 -3.88
CA VAL A 319 -1.89 20.80 -4.68
C VAL A 319 -1.05 21.23 -5.89
N PHE A 320 0.12 20.62 -6.04
CA PHE A 320 1.08 20.85 -7.10
C PHE A 320 1.09 19.68 -8.08
N ASP A 321 1.21 19.97 -9.37
CA ASP A 321 1.50 18.95 -10.39
C ASP A 321 2.97 18.51 -10.34
N GLY A 322 3.34 17.49 -11.13
CA GLY A 322 4.72 17.01 -11.25
C GLY A 322 5.73 18.01 -11.83
N TYR A 323 5.30 19.20 -12.23
CA TYR A 323 6.18 20.31 -12.63
C TYR A 323 6.24 21.42 -11.56
N MET A 324 5.81 21.11 -10.33
CA MET A 324 5.80 22.02 -9.18
C MET A 324 4.92 23.27 -9.36
N ARG A 325 3.96 23.22 -10.29
CA ARG A 325 2.98 24.28 -10.55
C ARG A 325 1.73 24.02 -9.74
N THR A 326 1.11 25.08 -9.23
CA THR A 326 -0.16 24.93 -8.49
C THR A 326 -1.30 24.52 -9.42
N ALA A 327 -1.94 23.40 -9.11
CA ALA A 327 -3.17 22.93 -9.73
C ALA A 327 -4.40 23.40 -8.93
N TYR A 328 -4.43 23.10 -7.62
CA TYR A 328 -5.56 23.39 -6.72
C TYR A 328 -5.10 24.08 -5.43
N THR A 329 -6.02 24.79 -4.77
CA THR A 329 -5.87 25.27 -3.39
C THR A 329 -7.01 24.76 -2.53
N LEU A 330 -6.74 24.51 -1.24
CA LEU A 330 -7.71 24.01 -0.26
C LEU A 330 -7.82 24.99 0.92
N GLU A 331 -9.02 25.14 1.47
CA GLU A 331 -9.33 26.15 2.49
C GLU A 331 -8.92 25.77 3.92
N THR A 332 -8.56 24.51 4.18
CA THR A 332 -8.30 23.99 5.53
C THR A 332 -6.81 23.74 5.78
N PHE A 333 -6.40 23.81 7.04
CA PHE A 333 -5.03 23.61 7.50
C PHE A 333 -5.00 22.60 8.65
N GLY A 334 -4.07 21.66 8.62
CA GLY A 334 -3.98 20.55 9.58
C GLY A 334 -2.93 19.52 9.18
N ASN A 335 -2.93 18.35 9.80
CA ASN A 335 -2.19 17.21 9.27
C ASN A 335 -2.82 16.77 7.95
N ILE A 336 -1.98 16.36 6.99
CA ILE A 336 -2.43 15.91 5.67
C ILE A 336 -2.22 14.41 5.56
N SER A 337 -3.18 13.70 5.01
CA SER A 337 -3.07 12.31 4.57
C SER A 337 -3.85 12.11 3.29
N CYS A 338 -3.57 11.03 2.57
CA CYS A 338 -4.25 10.70 1.32
C CYS A 338 -4.71 9.25 1.35
N CYS A 339 -5.98 9.03 1.00
CA CYS A 339 -6.57 7.69 1.01
C CYS A 339 -7.58 7.55 -0.11
N ASP A 340 -7.58 6.42 -0.80
CA ASP A 340 -8.73 5.99 -1.60
C ASP A 340 -9.76 5.37 -0.64
N LEU A 341 -10.73 6.20 -0.24
CA LEU A 341 -11.73 5.84 0.76
C LEU A 341 -12.72 4.81 0.23
N LEU A 342 -12.96 4.74 -1.08
CA LEU A 342 -14.03 3.92 -1.66
C LEU A 342 -13.50 2.63 -2.32
N GLY A 343 -12.22 2.59 -2.68
CA GLY A 343 -11.58 1.48 -3.37
C GLY A 343 -11.77 1.48 -4.87
N ASP A 344 -12.10 2.64 -5.43
CA ASP A 344 -12.33 2.84 -6.86
C ASP A 344 -11.10 3.35 -7.61
N GLY A 345 -9.97 3.55 -6.91
CA GLY A 345 -8.74 4.09 -7.48
C GLY A 345 -8.69 5.61 -7.49
N HIS A 346 -9.67 6.30 -6.90
CA HIS A 346 -9.70 7.75 -6.77
C HIS A 346 -9.29 8.14 -5.35
N MET A 347 -8.11 8.75 -5.20
CA MET A 347 -7.66 9.17 -3.87
C MET A 347 -8.33 10.47 -3.43
N GLN A 348 -8.70 10.54 -2.16
CA GLN A 348 -9.10 11.77 -1.49
C GLN A 348 -7.93 12.36 -0.71
N ILE A 349 -7.97 13.68 -0.51
CA ILE A 349 -7.10 14.39 0.44
C ILE A 349 -7.88 14.52 1.75
N ILE A 350 -7.25 14.09 2.84
CA ILE A 350 -7.79 14.16 4.20
C ILE A 350 -6.94 15.17 4.97
N ILE A 351 -7.57 16.23 5.46
CA ILE A 351 -6.94 17.25 6.30
C ILE A 351 -7.60 17.23 7.67
N PHE A 352 -6.83 17.01 8.73
CA PHE A 352 -7.40 16.87 10.07
C PHE A 352 -6.62 17.64 11.13
N ASN A 353 -7.33 18.03 12.18
CA ASN A 353 -6.76 18.65 13.38
C ASN A 353 -7.27 17.89 14.63
N ASN A 354 -7.33 18.53 15.80
CA ASN A 354 -7.80 17.87 17.03
C ASN A 354 -9.34 17.80 17.13
N GLU A 355 -10.07 18.41 16.21
CA GLU A 355 -11.52 18.54 16.28
C GLU A 355 -12.24 17.99 15.05
N ASN A 356 -11.72 18.29 13.86
CA ASN A 356 -12.37 17.93 12.60
C ASN A 356 -11.40 17.25 11.63
N LEU A 357 -11.96 16.38 10.80
CA LEU A 357 -11.36 15.78 9.62
C LEU A 357 -12.16 16.23 8.40
N ASP A 358 -11.50 16.88 7.45
CA ASP A 358 -12.07 17.40 6.22
C ASP A 358 -11.58 16.55 5.03
N ILE A 359 -12.51 16.09 4.21
CA ILE A 359 -12.27 15.25 3.03
C ILE A 359 -12.45 16.10 1.77
N TYR A 360 -11.48 16.03 0.87
CA TYR A 360 -11.49 16.71 -0.42
C TYR A 360 -11.37 15.72 -1.57
N SER A 361 -12.05 16.05 -2.66
CA SER A 361 -11.96 15.39 -3.96
C SER A 361 -12.01 16.48 -5.05
N ALA A 362 -11.30 16.32 -6.16
CA ALA A 362 -11.44 17.24 -7.30
C ALA A 362 -12.67 16.92 -8.17
N SER A 363 -13.11 15.66 -8.18
CA SER A 363 -14.35 15.21 -8.83
C SER A 363 -15.44 14.90 -7.79
N TYR A 364 -16.70 14.91 -8.24
CA TYR A 364 -17.82 14.50 -7.38
C TYR A 364 -17.65 13.01 -7.00
N GLN A 365 -17.74 12.73 -5.71
CA GLN A 365 -17.65 11.38 -5.15
C GLN A 365 -18.80 11.17 -4.17
N ASP A 366 -19.54 10.08 -4.33
CA ASP A 366 -20.56 9.66 -3.36
C ASP A 366 -19.89 8.83 -2.27
N LEU A 367 -19.53 9.47 -1.15
CA LEU A 367 -18.83 8.81 -0.05
C LEU A 367 -19.72 7.82 0.75
N SER A 368 -21.00 7.68 0.40
CA SER A 368 -21.92 6.76 1.08
C SER A 368 -21.87 5.34 0.52
N GLU A 369 -21.39 5.15 -0.70
CA GLU A 369 -21.36 3.86 -1.38
C GLU A 369 -19.91 3.42 -1.64
N PRO A 370 -19.51 2.20 -1.22
CA PRO A 370 -18.20 1.68 -1.59
C PRO A 370 -18.15 1.32 -3.09
N ALA A 371 -16.96 1.23 -3.65
CA ALA A 371 -16.78 0.62 -4.97
C ALA A 371 -17.24 -0.85 -4.98
N ARG A 372 -17.10 -1.54 -3.84
CA ARG A 372 -17.51 -2.94 -3.61
C ARG A 372 -18.12 -3.09 -2.21
N PRO A 373 -19.31 -3.69 -2.05
CA PRO A 373 -20.04 -3.73 -0.77
C PRO A 373 -19.54 -4.84 0.17
N TYR A 374 -18.25 -5.13 0.17
CA TYR A 374 -17.63 -6.17 0.99
C TYR A 374 -16.19 -5.80 1.31
N MET A 375 -15.62 -6.44 2.34
CA MET A 375 -14.31 -6.07 2.84
C MET A 375 -13.22 -6.17 1.77
N ARG A 376 -12.37 -5.15 1.73
CA ARG A 376 -11.19 -5.08 0.88
C ARG A 376 -9.95 -5.61 1.60
N GLN A 377 -9.13 -6.35 0.86
CA GLN A 377 -7.78 -6.62 1.29
C GLN A 377 -7.05 -5.29 1.48
N GLN A 378 -6.42 -5.14 2.63
CA GLN A 378 -5.67 -3.95 2.97
C GLN A 378 -4.42 -3.85 2.09
N PRO A 379 -4.21 -2.75 1.34
CA PRO A 379 -2.97 -2.55 0.59
C PRO A 379 -1.76 -2.36 1.51
N ARG A 380 -0.59 -2.75 1.02
CA ARG A 380 0.69 -2.64 1.72
C ARG A 380 1.03 -1.24 2.19
N GLN A 381 0.69 -0.23 1.39
CA GLN A 381 0.86 1.18 1.76
C GLN A 381 0.13 1.59 3.03
N TYR A 382 -0.93 0.88 3.40
CA TYR A 382 -1.69 1.18 4.61
C TYR A 382 -1.41 0.22 5.76
N TYR A 383 -1.15 -1.08 5.51
CA TYR A 383 -0.81 -2.00 6.61
C TYR A 383 0.65 -1.93 7.07
N ASN A 384 1.54 -1.36 6.27
CA ASN A 384 2.91 -0.99 6.64
C ASN A 384 3.10 0.53 6.53
N ALA A 385 2.10 1.30 6.96
CA ALA A 385 2.17 2.75 6.94
C ALA A 385 3.32 3.25 7.82
N SER A 386 4.15 4.13 7.25
CA SER A 386 5.24 4.81 7.94
C SER A 386 5.28 6.29 7.54
N VAL A 387 5.67 7.15 8.48
CA VAL A 387 5.92 8.57 8.21
C VAL A 387 7.28 8.81 7.53
N TYR A 388 8.14 7.79 7.47
CA TYR A 388 9.49 7.87 6.89
C TYR A 388 9.59 7.13 5.55
N ASN A 389 9.11 5.88 5.49
CA ASN A 389 9.19 5.06 4.29
C ASN A 389 7.90 5.20 3.48
N LEU A 390 7.94 5.98 2.40
CA LEU A 390 6.84 6.06 1.45
C LEU A 390 7.01 4.95 0.42
N LEU A 391 5.97 4.12 0.25
CA LEU A 391 5.97 3.12 -0.82
C LEU A 391 5.95 3.81 -2.19
N PRO A 392 6.58 3.19 -3.21
CA PRO A 392 6.47 3.64 -4.58
C PRO A 392 5.00 3.75 -5.01
N ARG A 393 4.64 4.78 -5.76
CA ARG A 393 3.28 4.91 -6.31
C ARG A 393 3.28 4.46 -7.77
N SER A 394 2.51 3.41 -8.04
CA SER A 394 2.23 2.96 -9.40
C SER A 394 1.35 3.95 -10.15
N GLN A 395 1.52 4.02 -11.49
CA GLN A 395 0.62 4.74 -12.42
C GLN A 395 -0.71 4.04 -12.64
N PHE A 396 -0.81 2.79 -12.23
CA PHE A 396 -2.08 2.10 -12.15
C PHE A 396 -2.52 2.29 -10.72
N ALA A 397 -3.82 2.51 -10.48
CA ALA A 397 -4.36 2.25 -9.16
C ALA A 397 -3.73 0.92 -8.72
N GLU A 398 -3.09 0.90 -7.54
CA GLU A 398 -2.82 -0.37 -6.87
C GLU A 398 -4.20 -0.96 -6.70
N GLY A 399 -4.63 -1.68 -7.73
CA GLY A 399 -6.01 -2.05 -7.86
C GLY A 399 -6.27 -2.85 -6.62
N TYR A 400 -7.30 -2.49 -5.88
CA TYR A 400 -7.86 -3.30 -4.81
C TYR A 400 -8.48 -4.62 -5.38
N ILE A 401 -7.89 -5.11 -6.46
CA ILE A 401 -8.20 -6.20 -7.37
C ILE A 401 -6.90 -7.00 -7.67
N SER A 402 -5.70 -6.42 -7.47
CA SER A 402 -4.45 -7.04 -7.91
C SER A 402 -3.85 -8.04 -6.94
N ASP A 403 -4.05 -7.97 -5.62
CA ASP A 403 -3.30 -8.87 -4.72
C ASP A 403 -3.69 -10.36 -4.81
N ASP A 404 -4.89 -10.69 -5.31
CA ASP A 404 -5.26 -12.09 -5.58
C ASP A 404 -4.53 -12.66 -6.83
N PHE A 405 -4.08 -11.82 -7.76
CA PHE A 405 -3.45 -12.26 -9.02
C PHE A 405 -2.02 -11.76 -9.22
N ALA A 406 -1.56 -10.83 -8.39
CA ALA A 406 -0.23 -10.22 -8.37
C ALA A 406 0.70 -10.84 -7.31
N SER A 407 0.24 -11.83 -6.54
CA SER A 407 1.19 -12.78 -5.96
C SER A 407 2.02 -13.30 -7.13
N GLN A 408 3.34 -13.18 -7.06
CA GLN A 408 4.27 -13.58 -8.13
C GLN A 408 4.27 -15.11 -8.36
N ASN A 409 3.23 -15.81 -7.90
CA ASN A 409 3.04 -17.24 -8.00
C ASN A 409 1.54 -17.58 -8.15
N ILE A 410 0.98 -17.34 -9.34
CA ILE A 410 -0.39 -17.72 -9.73
C ILE A 410 -0.67 -19.22 -9.46
N LEU A 411 0.35 -20.07 -9.55
CA LEU A 411 0.23 -21.50 -9.24
C LEU A 411 -0.05 -21.73 -7.75
N LYS A 412 0.58 -20.97 -6.86
CA LYS A 412 0.33 -21.04 -5.42
C LYS A 412 -1.03 -20.48 -5.02
N TRP A 413 -1.48 -19.42 -5.69
CA TRP A 413 -2.85 -18.95 -5.59
C TRP A 413 -3.84 -20.07 -5.99
N ALA A 414 -3.59 -20.71 -7.13
CA ALA A 414 -4.42 -21.81 -7.62
C ALA A 414 -4.43 -22.99 -6.63
N ASP A 415 -3.27 -23.39 -6.11
CA ASP A 415 -3.15 -24.44 -5.09
C ASP A 415 -3.96 -24.11 -3.82
N SER A 416 -4.02 -22.84 -3.43
CA SER A 416 -4.78 -22.37 -2.26
C SER A 416 -6.30 -22.40 -2.50
N TYR A 417 -6.76 -21.88 -3.63
CA TYR A 417 -8.20 -21.74 -3.93
C TYR A 417 -8.85 -23.05 -4.45
N ALA A 418 -8.08 -23.95 -5.05
CA ALA A 418 -8.62 -25.22 -5.56
C ALA A 418 -8.94 -26.23 -4.44
N ASN A 419 -8.20 -26.16 -3.33
CA ASN A 419 -8.19 -27.18 -2.27
C ASN A 419 -8.80 -26.71 -0.94
N VAL A 420 -8.98 -25.41 -0.74
CA VAL A 420 -9.52 -24.85 0.50
C VAL A 420 -10.86 -24.17 0.26
N TYR A 421 -11.85 -24.50 1.11
CA TYR A 421 -13.19 -23.91 1.08
C TYR A 421 -13.21 -22.62 1.92
N PHE A 422 -12.91 -21.49 1.29
CA PHE A 422 -13.12 -20.16 1.86
C PHE A 422 -14.48 -19.59 1.43
N HIS A 423 -14.98 -18.58 2.13
CA HIS A 423 -16.23 -17.88 1.74
C HIS A 423 -16.08 -17.21 0.36
N SER A 424 -14.86 -16.76 0.01
CA SER A 424 -14.51 -16.14 -1.28
C SER A 424 -14.20 -17.14 -2.40
N SER A 425 -14.01 -18.44 -2.12
CA SER A 425 -13.71 -19.45 -3.14
C SER A 425 -14.80 -19.57 -4.21
N PHE A 426 -16.04 -19.24 -3.85
CA PHE A 426 -17.20 -19.26 -4.74
C PHE A 426 -17.52 -17.90 -5.37
N ALA A 427 -16.74 -16.85 -5.06
CA ALA A 427 -16.90 -15.54 -5.67
C ALA A 427 -16.76 -15.66 -7.20
N LYS A 428 -17.69 -15.04 -7.91
CA LYS A 428 -17.73 -15.05 -9.37
C LYS A 428 -16.63 -14.17 -9.92
N VAL A 429 -16.03 -14.63 -11.02
CA VAL A 429 -14.91 -13.94 -11.66
C VAL A 429 -15.41 -13.15 -12.85
N THR A 430 -14.95 -11.91 -12.99
CA THR A 430 -15.33 -11.06 -14.11
C THR A 430 -14.51 -11.38 -15.36
N ARG A 431 -14.96 -10.95 -16.54
CA ARG A 431 -14.21 -11.11 -17.79
C ARG A 431 -12.86 -10.38 -17.74
N GLY A 432 -12.81 -9.20 -17.12
CA GLY A 432 -11.57 -8.45 -16.93
C GLY A 432 -10.55 -9.23 -16.09
N GLU A 433 -10.99 -9.75 -14.93
CA GLU A 433 -10.15 -10.57 -14.05
C GLU A 433 -9.67 -11.85 -14.72
N PHE A 434 -10.55 -12.53 -15.48
CA PHE A 434 -10.20 -13.75 -16.20
C PHE A 434 -9.13 -13.51 -17.29
N ILE A 435 -9.25 -12.45 -18.07
CA ILE A 435 -8.24 -12.11 -19.09
C ILE A 435 -6.93 -11.68 -18.43
N MET A 436 -6.99 -10.88 -17.37
CA MET A 436 -5.81 -10.50 -16.60
C MET A 436 -5.06 -11.72 -16.07
N LEU A 437 -5.77 -12.66 -15.47
CA LEU A 437 -5.22 -13.93 -15.00
C LEU A 437 -4.50 -14.69 -16.13
N LEU A 438 -5.16 -14.91 -17.27
CA LEU A 438 -4.60 -15.71 -18.36
C LEU A 438 -3.38 -15.07 -19.00
N ILE A 439 -3.41 -13.76 -19.26
CA ILE A 439 -2.27 -13.04 -19.83
C ILE A 439 -1.07 -13.09 -18.88
N SER A 440 -1.30 -12.91 -17.57
CA SER A 440 -0.26 -13.00 -16.55
C SER A 440 0.30 -14.42 -16.41
N LEU A 441 -0.56 -15.44 -16.35
CA LEU A 441 -0.16 -16.84 -16.23
C LEU A 441 0.74 -17.29 -17.38
N LEU A 442 0.41 -16.86 -18.60
CA LEU A 442 1.12 -17.22 -19.82
C LEU A 442 2.28 -16.25 -20.13
N ASN A 443 2.45 -15.21 -19.33
CA ASN A 443 3.44 -14.14 -19.53
C ASN A 443 3.41 -13.56 -20.96
N LEU A 444 2.20 -13.34 -21.49
CA LEU A 444 2.00 -12.80 -22.83
C LEU A 444 2.19 -11.28 -22.82
N LYS A 445 2.88 -10.76 -23.84
CA LYS A 445 3.17 -9.33 -24.01
C LYS A 445 2.99 -8.96 -25.48
N GLU A 446 2.27 -7.87 -25.74
CA GLU A 446 2.06 -7.31 -27.07
C GLU A 446 1.75 -5.82 -26.96
N ASP A 447 2.39 -5.01 -27.81
CA ASP A 447 2.11 -3.58 -27.90
C ASP A 447 0.77 -3.32 -28.59
N PHE A 448 0.01 -2.34 -28.11
CA PHE A 448 -1.28 -1.97 -28.70
C PHE A 448 -1.48 -0.46 -28.68
N SER A 449 -2.20 0.05 -29.69
CA SER A 449 -2.49 1.48 -29.83
C SER A 449 -3.94 1.85 -29.50
N ASP A 450 -4.81 0.88 -29.26
CA ASP A 450 -6.23 1.07 -28.96
C ASP A 450 -6.78 -0.11 -28.14
N ASN A 451 -7.85 0.13 -27.38
CA ASN A 451 -8.52 -0.87 -26.53
C ASN A 451 -10.05 -0.84 -26.75
N PHE A 452 -10.80 -1.69 -26.04
CA PHE A 452 -12.27 -1.65 -26.08
C PHE A 452 -12.80 -0.38 -25.40
N ARG A 453 -13.93 0.15 -25.88
CA ARG A 453 -14.45 1.45 -25.46
C ARG A 453 -14.85 1.51 -23.98
N ASP A 454 -15.24 0.38 -23.43
CA ASP A 454 -15.68 0.21 -22.05
C ASP A 454 -14.57 -0.32 -21.14
N VAL A 455 -13.32 -0.24 -21.57
CA VAL A 455 -12.15 -0.66 -20.81
C VAL A 455 -11.29 0.58 -20.55
N SER A 456 -11.48 1.18 -19.38
CA SER A 456 -10.74 2.40 -19.00
C SER A 456 -9.27 2.09 -18.76
N ALA A 457 -8.40 3.05 -19.12
CA ALA A 457 -6.95 3.01 -18.88
C ALA A 457 -6.59 2.80 -17.40
N ASP A 458 -7.48 3.21 -16.50
CA ASP A 458 -7.26 3.18 -15.05
C ASP A 458 -7.63 1.82 -14.41
N THR A 459 -8.16 0.88 -15.19
CA THR A 459 -8.55 -0.44 -14.69
C THR A 459 -7.36 -1.40 -14.63
N ALA A 460 -7.30 -2.25 -13.60
CA ALA A 460 -6.21 -3.20 -13.39
C ALA A 460 -6.00 -4.17 -14.58
N TYR A 461 -7.07 -4.47 -15.34
CA TYR A 461 -7.02 -5.35 -16.50
C TYR A 461 -6.79 -4.61 -17.83
N TYR A 462 -6.58 -3.28 -17.84
CA TYR A 462 -6.44 -2.51 -19.09
C TYR A 462 -5.34 -3.06 -20.00
N GLN A 463 -4.14 -3.23 -19.46
CA GLN A 463 -2.98 -3.75 -20.20
C GLN A 463 -3.26 -5.17 -20.71
N SER A 464 -3.75 -6.06 -19.84
CA SER A 464 -4.04 -7.44 -20.22
C SER A 464 -5.11 -7.54 -21.31
N VAL A 465 -6.17 -6.73 -21.22
CA VAL A 465 -7.23 -6.70 -22.23
C VAL A 465 -6.70 -6.11 -23.54
N GLY A 466 -5.85 -5.08 -23.50
CA GLY A 466 -5.21 -4.51 -24.68
C GLY A 466 -4.27 -5.51 -25.37
N THR A 467 -3.40 -6.17 -24.61
CA THR A 467 -2.54 -7.26 -25.09
C THR A 467 -3.37 -8.42 -25.67
N ALA A 468 -4.41 -8.87 -24.96
CA ALA A 468 -5.29 -9.94 -25.43
C ALA A 468 -6.00 -9.58 -26.74
N ARG A 469 -6.40 -8.32 -26.90
CA ARG A 469 -7.00 -7.81 -28.13
C ARG A 469 -5.99 -7.77 -29.27
N ALA A 470 -4.79 -7.25 -29.04
CA ALA A 470 -3.75 -7.17 -30.06
C ALA A 470 -3.30 -8.55 -30.55
N LEU A 471 -3.27 -9.54 -29.66
CA LEU A 471 -3.01 -10.93 -29.98
C LEU A 471 -4.20 -11.67 -30.62
N GLY A 472 -5.35 -11.01 -30.78
CA GLY A 472 -6.56 -11.63 -31.33
C GLY A 472 -7.24 -12.66 -30.42
N ILE A 473 -6.86 -12.71 -29.14
CA ILE A 473 -7.42 -13.63 -28.13
C ILE A 473 -8.87 -13.26 -27.79
N ILE A 474 -9.18 -11.96 -27.79
CA ILE A 474 -10.53 -11.45 -27.56
C ILE A 474 -10.93 -10.50 -28.67
N GLU A 475 -12.15 -10.66 -29.16
CA GLU A 475 -12.70 -9.87 -30.26
C GLU A 475 -14.18 -9.60 -29.99
N ASN A 476 -14.65 -8.39 -30.29
CA ASN A 476 -16.07 -8.09 -30.33
C ASN A 476 -16.35 -7.02 -31.39
N SER A 477 -17.37 -7.25 -32.23
CA SER A 477 -17.67 -6.41 -33.39
C SER A 477 -18.24 -5.03 -33.04
N ASP A 478 -18.82 -4.88 -31.86
CA ASP A 478 -19.37 -3.62 -31.35
C ASP A 478 -18.33 -2.74 -30.65
N ASN A 479 -17.09 -3.23 -30.51
CA ASN A 479 -16.00 -2.59 -29.78
C ASN A 479 -16.24 -2.43 -28.26
N PHE A 480 -17.09 -3.27 -27.67
CA PHE A 480 -17.29 -3.39 -26.21
C PHE A 480 -16.81 -4.76 -25.69
N PHE A 481 -16.10 -4.77 -24.58
CA PHE A 481 -15.57 -5.98 -23.94
C PHE A 481 -16.45 -6.52 -22.82
N HIS A 482 -17.14 -5.62 -22.12
CA HIS A 482 -17.92 -5.85 -20.91
C HIS A 482 -17.10 -6.45 -19.76
N PRO A 483 -16.12 -5.71 -19.23
CA PRO A 483 -15.17 -6.26 -18.26
C PRO A 483 -15.83 -6.78 -16.98
N ASP A 484 -16.91 -6.13 -16.51
CA ASP A 484 -17.56 -6.44 -15.23
C ASP A 484 -18.54 -7.62 -15.30
N LYS A 485 -18.81 -8.17 -16.50
CA LYS A 485 -19.68 -9.34 -16.61
C LYS A 485 -18.98 -10.57 -16.05
N GLU A 486 -19.74 -11.39 -15.33
CA GLU A 486 -19.26 -12.70 -14.90
C GLU A 486 -18.84 -13.54 -16.11
N VAL A 487 -17.72 -14.25 -15.95
CA VAL A 487 -17.16 -15.13 -16.97
C VAL A 487 -18.00 -16.42 -17.03
N THR A 488 -18.65 -16.68 -18.16
CA THR A 488 -19.34 -17.96 -18.39
C THR A 488 -18.37 -19.02 -18.92
N VAL A 489 -18.70 -20.30 -18.75
CA VAL A 489 -17.96 -21.42 -19.36
C VAL A 489 -17.86 -21.26 -20.87
N ALA A 490 -18.94 -20.86 -21.55
CA ALA A 490 -18.91 -20.61 -22.99
C ALA A 490 -17.88 -19.54 -23.37
N TYR A 491 -17.85 -18.44 -22.64
CA TYR A 491 -16.90 -17.37 -22.88
C TYR A 491 -15.48 -17.82 -22.58
N ALA A 492 -15.25 -18.45 -21.42
CA ALA A 492 -13.93 -18.97 -21.04
C ALA A 492 -13.39 -19.95 -22.09
N ASN A 493 -14.22 -20.90 -22.56
CA ASN A 493 -13.85 -21.85 -23.61
C ASN A 493 -13.46 -21.16 -24.92
N SER A 494 -14.18 -20.10 -25.32
CA SER A 494 -13.85 -19.35 -26.54
C SER A 494 -12.48 -18.68 -26.48
N VAL A 495 -12.07 -18.25 -25.28
CA VAL A 495 -10.75 -17.64 -25.04
C VAL A 495 -9.67 -18.73 -24.99
N LEU A 496 -9.90 -19.82 -24.26
CA LEU A 496 -8.96 -20.94 -24.15
C LEU A 496 -8.70 -21.61 -25.51
N ASP A 497 -9.72 -21.72 -26.36
CA ASP A 497 -9.57 -22.22 -27.74
C ASP A 497 -8.57 -21.41 -28.54
N LYS A 498 -8.65 -20.07 -28.46
CA LYS A 498 -7.73 -19.17 -29.18
C LYS A 498 -6.30 -19.27 -28.67
N LEU A 499 -6.13 -19.62 -27.40
CA LEU A 499 -4.83 -19.84 -26.77
C LEU A 499 -4.30 -21.27 -26.94
N GLY A 500 -5.10 -22.20 -27.48
CA GLY A 500 -4.74 -23.61 -27.58
C GLY A 500 -4.64 -24.31 -26.23
N ILE A 501 -5.37 -23.81 -25.21
CA ILE A 501 -5.33 -24.34 -23.84
C ILE A 501 -6.45 -25.37 -23.64
N PRO A 502 -6.16 -26.53 -23.04
CA PRO A 502 -7.17 -27.53 -22.71
C PRO A 502 -8.33 -26.97 -21.89
N LYS A 503 -9.55 -27.36 -22.27
CA LYS A 503 -10.79 -26.98 -21.57
C LYS A 503 -11.06 -27.98 -20.46
N ASN A 504 -10.84 -27.57 -19.22
CA ASN A 504 -11.05 -28.43 -18.05
C ASN A 504 -12.25 -28.00 -17.19
N PHE A 505 -13.34 -27.57 -17.83
CA PHE A 505 -14.61 -27.26 -17.17
C PHE A 505 -15.65 -28.37 -17.42
N ALA A 506 -16.14 -28.99 -16.34
CA ALA A 506 -17.20 -30.01 -16.39
C ALA A 506 -18.59 -29.42 -16.10
N PHE A 507 -18.85 -28.20 -16.59
CA PHE A 507 -20.07 -27.42 -16.31
C PHE A 507 -20.81 -27.06 -17.61
N ASP A 508 -22.07 -26.64 -17.48
CA ASP A 508 -22.86 -26.10 -18.60
C ASP A 508 -22.26 -24.77 -19.11
N GLU A 509 -22.45 -24.48 -20.40
CA GLU A 509 -21.97 -23.29 -21.11
C GLU A 509 -22.38 -21.97 -20.45
N ASN A 510 -23.56 -21.94 -19.79
CA ASN A 510 -24.08 -20.76 -19.10
C ASN A 510 -23.60 -20.63 -17.65
N TYR A 511 -22.91 -21.63 -17.11
CA TYR A 511 -22.40 -21.56 -15.74
C TYR A 511 -21.34 -20.46 -15.63
N THR A 512 -21.46 -19.60 -14.61
CA THR A 512 -20.49 -18.56 -14.34
C THR A 512 -19.40 -19.08 -13.40
N LEU A 513 -18.14 -18.91 -13.79
CA LEU A 513 -17.02 -19.50 -13.08
C LEU A 513 -16.73 -18.75 -11.78
N SER A 514 -16.42 -19.52 -10.74
CA SER A 514 -15.89 -19.01 -9.50
C SER A 514 -14.36 -18.97 -9.50
N LYS A 515 -13.77 -18.30 -8.50
CA LYS A 515 -12.33 -18.34 -8.25
C LYS A 515 -11.81 -19.77 -8.10
N GLN A 516 -12.55 -20.64 -7.42
CA GLN A 516 -12.19 -22.06 -7.27
C GLN A 516 -12.21 -22.82 -8.60
N ASP A 517 -13.15 -22.51 -9.49
CA ASP A 517 -13.22 -23.15 -10.81
C ASP A 517 -12.01 -22.77 -11.67
N LEU A 518 -11.60 -21.50 -11.63
CA LEU A 518 -10.38 -21.03 -12.30
C LEU A 518 -9.11 -21.60 -11.67
N ALA A 519 -9.03 -21.66 -10.34
CA ALA A 519 -7.91 -22.27 -9.65
C ALA A 519 -7.69 -23.74 -10.08
N ARG A 520 -8.78 -24.52 -10.20
CA ARG A 520 -8.71 -25.89 -10.70
C ARG A 520 -8.29 -25.99 -12.16
N LEU A 521 -8.76 -25.07 -13.01
CA LEU A 521 -8.26 -24.97 -14.38
C LEU A 521 -6.74 -24.77 -14.36
N ILE A 522 -6.23 -23.81 -13.60
CA ILE A 522 -4.78 -23.51 -13.58
C ILE A 522 -3.96 -24.71 -13.09
N ILE A 523 -4.39 -25.39 -12.02
CA ILE A 523 -3.71 -26.61 -11.56
C ILE A 523 -3.68 -27.66 -12.66
N SER A 524 -4.78 -27.84 -13.40
CA SER A 524 -4.82 -28.83 -14.47
C SER A 524 -3.86 -28.54 -15.62
N LEU A 525 -3.44 -27.29 -15.80
CA LEU A 525 -2.44 -26.90 -16.81
C LEU A 525 -0.99 -27.16 -16.38
N LYS A 526 -0.76 -27.51 -15.11
CA LYS A 526 0.58 -27.86 -14.58
C LYS A 526 0.95 -29.32 -14.82
N ASP A 527 -0.05 -30.19 -14.95
CA ASP A 527 0.10 -31.64 -15.07
C ASP A 527 0.13 -32.13 -16.54
N GLU A 528 0.09 -31.20 -17.51
CA GLU A 528 0.26 -31.42 -18.96
C GLU A 528 1.53 -30.74 -19.48
#